data_AF-A0A182LWU9-F1
#
_entry.id   AF-A0A182LWU9-F1
#
_cell.length_a   1.000
_cell.length_b   1.000
_cell.length_c   1.000
_cell.angle_alpha   90.00
_cell.angle_beta   90.00
_cell.angle_gamma   90.00
#
_symmetry.space_group_name_H-M   'P 1'
#
loop_
_entity.id
_entity.type
_entity.pdbx_description
1 polymer ?
#
loop_
_entity_poly.entity_id
_entity_poly.type
_entity_poly.pdbx_seq_one_letter_code
_entity_poly.pdbx_strand_id
1 'polypeptide(L)'
;LKDERRRAQMSSARQVLERSTMMLLTSSKTCLRHPECAHSKENRDTVFCQMRRAMDLIHYVVKDGILESASDRNALRQVSSTEAGANVPEWDSERATAFTCLRHFSRLIEISRPSYDRNGPGPGVPGGVASSVPPPSVKDRTPTMGPPLLSKECISPTQVRDKETGIAEHRRERDLMRRNSERDRERERERERDRDRDRNSIGHSREYSTREREFPKYDNKADVSMVEQTSGQHDESLRSLGISIFSTDTREQLLAALDKVCEKTQDFTDSAYTSHEHRENILLLCDRAKLELNQLMRIAVSMEQYPNSSFDIDGAIESVLAAAQDLTTQLTLTAQDQSAELSHIIKSGIDIANSLRNIALNQELDRLQECADRFHEHIDHVLEVCKLLRQIALTETLQVQAKFTEINVRIYGPQVITAARALTSHPQSKIAKENLEVFVDMWQWLSTDVTTITKEVIDLAQSSTKADKTTEYLSLPRPGKHGTTSKPLKPTRLDSEEQEKIAKTGLEMKMVTNEMDAETDKWNGASEENNDIVKR
;
A
#
# COMPACT_ATOMS: atom_id res chain seq x y z
N LEU A 1 21.25 7.01 -9.31
CA LEU A 1 20.48 5.76 -9.50
C LEU A 1 19.35 6.05 -10.48
N LYS A 2 19.20 5.27 -11.56
CA LYS A 2 18.15 5.48 -12.57
C LYS A 2 16.79 4.93 -12.14
N ASP A 3 16.81 3.78 -11.46
CA ASP A 3 15.63 3.14 -10.89
C ASP A 3 15.08 3.96 -9.70
N GLU A 4 13.77 4.23 -9.76
CA GLU A 4 13.02 4.98 -8.75
C GLU A 4 12.96 4.24 -7.41
N ARG A 5 12.66 2.94 -7.42
CA ARG A 5 12.61 2.12 -6.22
C ARG A 5 13.93 2.14 -5.47
N ARG A 6 15.04 1.99 -6.19
CA ARG A 6 16.40 2.08 -5.64
C ARG A 6 16.71 3.47 -5.07
N ARG A 7 16.25 4.55 -5.70
CA ARG A 7 16.40 5.90 -5.14
C ARG A 7 15.67 6.03 -3.81
N ALA A 8 14.43 5.53 -3.72
CA ALA A 8 13.67 5.53 -2.48
C ALA A 8 14.36 4.70 -1.38
N GLN A 9 14.83 3.49 -1.71
CA GLN A 9 15.57 2.63 -0.78
C GLN A 9 16.86 3.29 -0.26
N MET A 10 17.64 3.90 -1.15
CA MET A 10 18.84 4.66 -0.78
C MET A 10 18.51 5.81 0.18
N SER A 11 17.44 6.56 -0.11
CA SER A 11 16.98 7.68 0.73
C SER A 11 16.60 7.20 2.13
N SER A 12 15.76 6.18 2.23
CA SER A 12 15.33 5.61 3.52
C SER A 12 16.50 5.02 4.31
N ALA A 13 17.43 4.33 3.66
CA ALA A 13 18.60 3.76 4.33
C ALA A 13 19.52 4.85 4.92
N ARG A 14 19.76 5.94 4.18
CA ARG A 14 20.54 7.08 4.67
C ARG A 14 19.88 7.74 5.87
N GLN A 15 18.56 7.92 5.83
CA GLN A 15 17.81 8.52 6.93
C GLN A 15 17.91 7.68 8.21
N VAL A 16 17.88 6.34 8.10
CA VAL A 16 18.13 5.45 9.25
C VAL A 16 19.52 5.69 9.84
N LEU A 17 20.57 5.77 9.01
CA LEU A 17 21.94 6.01 9.51
C LEU A 17 22.08 7.37 10.20
N GLU A 18 21.54 8.42 9.59
CA GLU A 18 21.59 9.79 10.12
C GLU A 18 20.94 9.84 11.50
N ARG A 19 19.72 9.32 11.64
CA ARG A 19 18.95 9.35 12.89
C ARG A 19 19.51 8.41 13.96
N SER A 20 20.07 7.27 13.56
CA SER A 20 20.62 6.27 14.48
C SER A 20 21.96 6.66 15.10
N THR A 21 22.68 7.61 14.52
CA THR A 21 24.05 7.96 14.96
C THR A 21 24.07 8.42 16.42
N MET A 22 23.17 9.33 16.80
CA MET A 22 23.11 9.81 18.19
C MET A 22 22.62 8.70 19.14
N MET A 23 21.63 7.91 18.71
CA MET A 23 21.10 6.79 19.48
C MET A 23 22.18 5.75 19.80
N LEU A 24 23.04 5.42 18.82
CA LEU A 24 24.13 4.47 19.02
C LEU A 24 25.16 5.04 19.99
N LEU A 25 25.49 6.33 19.86
CA LEU A 25 26.44 7.00 20.75
C LEU A 25 25.94 6.99 22.20
N THR A 26 24.71 7.42 22.46
CA THR A 26 24.13 7.47 23.82
C THR A 26 23.92 6.08 24.40
N SER A 27 23.43 5.12 23.61
CA SER A 27 23.26 3.73 24.06
C SER A 27 24.59 3.08 24.40
N SER A 28 25.64 3.32 23.58
CA SER A 28 26.99 2.79 23.83
C SER A 28 27.62 3.41 25.08
N LYS A 29 27.50 4.74 25.27
CA LYS A 29 27.92 5.41 26.50
C LYS A 29 27.20 4.83 27.72
N THR A 30 25.91 4.57 27.61
CA THR A 30 25.11 3.98 28.70
C THR A 30 25.60 2.56 29.04
N CYS A 31 25.86 1.72 28.03
CA CYS A 31 26.42 0.37 28.23
C CYS A 31 27.80 0.38 28.91
N LEU A 32 28.66 1.33 28.56
CA LEU A 32 29.99 1.44 29.18
C LEU A 32 29.91 1.93 30.63
N ARG A 33 28.92 2.75 30.97
CA ARG A 33 28.69 3.21 32.35
C ARG A 33 27.98 2.19 33.21
N HIS A 34 27.07 1.42 32.62
CA HIS A 34 26.28 0.40 33.30
C HIS A 34 26.40 -0.95 32.57
N PRO A 35 27.54 -1.64 32.70
CA PRO A 35 27.80 -2.88 31.97
C PRO A 35 26.84 -4.02 32.31
N GLU A 36 26.18 -3.95 33.46
CA GLU A 36 25.20 -4.96 33.91
C GLU A 36 23.77 -4.67 33.43
N CYS A 37 23.51 -3.49 32.87
CA CYS A 37 22.16 -3.10 32.44
C CYS A 37 21.78 -3.78 31.12
N ALA A 38 20.94 -4.81 31.20
CA ALA A 38 20.43 -5.53 30.03
C ALA A 38 19.69 -4.59 29.05
N HIS A 39 18.87 -3.67 29.56
CA HIS A 39 18.11 -2.73 28.75
C HIS A 39 19.01 -1.78 27.94
N SER A 40 20.12 -1.32 28.52
CA SER A 40 21.08 -0.48 27.80
C SER A 40 21.75 -1.24 26.64
N LYS A 41 22.09 -2.52 26.86
CA LYS A 41 22.64 -3.39 25.81
C LYS A 41 21.63 -3.61 24.69
N GLU A 42 20.38 -3.89 25.04
CA GLU A 42 19.30 -4.09 24.07
C GLU A 42 19.08 -2.85 23.18
N ASN A 43 19.04 -1.65 23.76
CA ASN A 43 18.99 -0.40 22.99
C ASN A 43 20.15 -0.29 22.00
N ARG A 44 21.40 -0.48 22.50
CA ARG A 44 22.61 -0.39 21.67
C ARG A 44 22.58 -1.40 20.52
N ASP A 45 22.30 -2.65 20.84
CA ASP A 45 22.36 -3.77 19.88
C ASP A 45 21.28 -3.63 18.82
N THR A 46 20.09 -3.15 19.20
CA THR A 46 19.00 -2.84 18.25
C THR A 46 19.43 -1.76 17.26
N VAL A 47 19.95 -0.62 17.75
CA VAL A 47 20.39 0.49 16.90
C VAL A 47 21.56 0.07 16.01
N PHE A 48 22.55 -0.64 16.57
CA PHE A 48 23.69 -1.15 15.81
C PHE A 48 23.25 -2.10 14.70
N CYS A 49 22.33 -3.03 14.99
CA CYS A 49 21.78 -3.95 14.00
C CYS A 49 21.06 -3.20 12.87
N GLN A 50 20.28 -2.14 13.20
CA GLN A 50 19.62 -1.34 12.16
C GLN A 50 20.61 -0.55 11.30
N MET A 51 21.63 0.05 11.89
CA MET A 51 22.67 0.74 11.13
C MET A 51 23.40 -0.22 10.19
N ARG A 52 23.70 -1.44 10.65
CA ARG A 52 24.30 -2.48 9.79
C ARG A 52 23.39 -2.85 8.63
N ARG A 53 22.10 -3.10 8.88
CA ARG A 53 21.11 -3.39 7.82
C ARG A 53 20.97 -2.24 6.83
N ALA A 54 21.02 -0.99 7.30
CA ALA A 54 20.99 0.18 6.43
C ALA A 54 22.25 0.28 5.55
N MET A 55 23.44 0.00 6.09
CA MET A 55 24.67 -0.08 5.30
C MET A 55 24.62 -1.23 4.27
N ASP A 56 24.14 -2.40 4.67
CA ASP A 56 23.99 -3.56 3.78
C ASP A 56 23.02 -3.22 2.63
N LEU A 57 21.93 -2.51 2.92
CA LEU A 57 20.99 -2.05 1.91
C LEU A 57 21.60 -0.99 0.98
N ILE A 58 22.37 -0.03 1.51
CA ILE A 58 23.10 0.94 0.67
C ILE A 58 24.06 0.21 -0.26
N HIS A 59 24.82 -0.75 0.27
CA HIS A 59 25.73 -1.57 -0.52
C HIS A 59 24.99 -2.36 -1.60
N TYR A 60 23.86 -3.00 -1.26
CA TYR A 60 22.98 -3.67 -2.23
C TYR A 60 22.53 -2.73 -3.35
N VAL A 61 21.95 -1.57 -2.99
CA VAL A 61 21.44 -0.59 -3.96
C VAL A 61 22.55 -0.04 -4.87
N VAL A 62 23.77 0.13 -4.36
CA VAL A 62 24.93 0.61 -5.13
C VAL A 62 25.51 -0.50 -6.02
N LYS A 63 25.71 -1.70 -5.47
CA LYS A 63 26.39 -2.82 -6.16
C LYS A 63 25.49 -3.46 -7.22
N ASP A 64 24.25 -3.79 -6.87
CA ASP A 64 23.30 -4.40 -7.82
C ASP A 64 22.69 -3.33 -8.75
N GLY A 65 22.84 -2.05 -8.40
CA GLY A 65 22.78 -0.88 -9.28
C GLY A 65 23.60 -1.03 -10.57
N ILE A 66 24.77 -1.65 -10.47
CA ILE A 66 25.78 -1.74 -11.52
C ILE A 66 25.64 -3.06 -12.31
N LEU A 67 25.25 -4.15 -11.66
CA LEU A 67 25.22 -5.49 -12.26
C LEU A 67 23.93 -5.80 -13.04
N GLU A 68 22.75 -5.37 -12.60
CA GLU A 68 21.51 -5.55 -13.39
C GLU A 68 21.54 -4.75 -14.69
N SER A 69 22.13 -3.54 -14.66
CA SER A 69 22.32 -2.72 -15.87
C SER A 69 23.19 -3.39 -16.94
N ALA A 70 24.10 -4.29 -16.53
CA ALA A 70 24.96 -5.08 -17.42
C ALA A 70 24.31 -6.43 -17.80
N SER A 71 23.55 -7.01 -16.88
CA SER A 71 22.86 -8.29 -17.07
C SER A 71 21.66 -8.15 -17.99
N ASP A 72 20.89 -7.06 -17.95
CA ASP A 72 19.76 -6.81 -18.85
C ASP A 72 20.20 -6.61 -20.31
N ARG A 73 21.39 -6.03 -20.53
CA ARG A 73 21.99 -5.95 -21.87
C ARG A 73 22.39 -7.31 -22.43
N ASN A 74 22.73 -8.27 -21.56
CA ASN A 74 23.08 -9.63 -21.95
C ASN A 74 21.84 -10.56 -21.99
N ALA A 75 20.84 -10.32 -21.13
CA ALA A 75 19.60 -11.10 -21.05
C ALA A 75 18.73 -10.91 -22.29
N LEU A 76 18.63 -9.69 -22.86
CA LEU A 76 17.94 -9.48 -24.14
C LEU A 76 18.55 -10.28 -25.31
N ARG A 77 19.79 -10.76 -25.17
CA ARG A 77 20.49 -11.61 -26.14
C ARG A 77 20.34 -13.11 -25.87
N GLN A 78 19.78 -13.49 -24.73
CA GLN A 78 19.81 -14.87 -24.22
C GLN A 78 18.45 -15.40 -23.74
N VAL A 79 17.33 -14.67 -23.95
CA VAL A 79 15.97 -15.21 -23.78
C VAL A 79 15.49 -15.92 -25.06
N SER A 80 16.24 -16.93 -25.49
CA SER A 80 15.76 -17.91 -26.49
C SER A 80 15.99 -19.36 -26.05
N SER A 81 16.36 -19.60 -24.80
CA SER A 81 16.49 -20.98 -24.31
C SER A 81 16.65 -21.02 -22.79
N THR A 82 15.96 -21.99 -22.19
CA THR A 82 16.06 -22.55 -20.82
C THR A 82 15.24 -21.89 -19.70
N GLU A 83 14.12 -22.57 -19.43
CA GLU A 83 13.31 -22.58 -18.22
C GLU A 83 14.11 -23.20 -17.06
N ALA A 84 14.27 -22.47 -15.94
CA ALA A 84 14.43 -22.97 -14.57
C ALA A 84 14.90 -21.81 -13.67
N GLY A 85 13.95 -20.97 -13.25
CA GLY A 85 14.19 -19.79 -12.44
C GLY A 85 13.17 -18.70 -12.78
N ALA A 86 11.88 -19.06 -12.74
CA ALA A 86 10.82 -18.13 -13.09
C ALA A 86 10.86 -16.92 -12.14
N ASN A 87 11.09 -15.73 -12.68
CA ASN A 87 10.77 -14.48 -12.02
C ASN A 87 9.30 -14.55 -11.61
N VAL A 88 9.01 -14.79 -10.33
CA VAL A 88 7.65 -14.72 -9.79
C VAL A 88 7.13 -13.32 -10.11
N PRO A 89 6.00 -13.19 -10.85
CA PRO A 89 5.44 -11.89 -11.17
C PRO A 89 5.25 -11.04 -9.91
N GLU A 90 5.54 -9.73 -9.96
CA GLU A 90 5.53 -8.86 -8.78
C GLU A 90 4.19 -8.88 -8.02
N TRP A 91 3.08 -9.11 -8.72
CA TRP A 91 1.72 -9.22 -8.15
C TRP A 91 1.48 -10.52 -7.36
N ASP A 92 2.26 -11.57 -7.63
CA ASP A 92 2.22 -12.87 -6.96
C ASP A 92 3.34 -12.99 -5.89
N SER A 93 4.09 -11.92 -5.67
CA SER A 93 5.07 -11.83 -4.59
C SER A 93 4.38 -11.63 -3.24
N GLU A 94 5.01 -12.10 -2.15
CA GLU A 94 4.67 -11.67 -0.79
C GLU A 94 4.68 -10.14 -0.62
N ARG A 95 5.45 -9.45 -1.48
CA ARG A 95 5.57 -7.98 -1.50
C ARG A 95 4.38 -7.28 -2.13
N ALA A 96 3.47 -8.00 -2.78
CA ALA A 96 2.33 -7.42 -3.47
C ALA A 96 1.38 -6.72 -2.48
N THR A 97 0.95 -5.53 -2.87
CA THR A 97 -0.06 -4.71 -2.20
C THR A 97 -1.41 -4.90 -2.88
N ALA A 98 -2.51 -4.60 -2.16
CA ALA A 98 -3.85 -4.61 -2.75
C ALA A 98 -3.91 -3.77 -4.03
N PHE A 99 -3.28 -2.58 -4.03
CA PHE A 99 -3.17 -1.75 -5.23
C PHE A 99 -2.44 -2.45 -6.39
N THR A 100 -1.28 -3.07 -6.16
CA THR A 100 -0.54 -3.74 -7.24
C THR A 100 -1.30 -4.93 -7.81
N CYS A 101 -2.02 -5.69 -6.98
CA CYS A 101 -2.87 -6.79 -7.43
C CYS A 101 -4.06 -6.28 -8.25
N LEU A 102 -4.75 -5.23 -7.78
CA LEU A 102 -5.87 -4.61 -8.50
C LEU A 102 -5.43 -4.06 -9.86
N ARG A 103 -4.31 -3.34 -9.89
CA ARG A 103 -3.73 -2.82 -11.13
C ARG A 103 -3.34 -3.93 -12.10
N HIS A 104 -2.77 -5.02 -11.59
CA HIS A 104 -2.44 -6.17 -12.42
C HIS A 104 -3.70 -6.83 -12.98
N PHE A 105 -4.71 -7.08 -12.14
CA PHE A 105 -6.00 -7.66 -12.54
C PHE A 105 -6.69 -6.82 -13.63
N SER A 106 -6.82 -5.51 -13.45
CA SER A 106 -7.41 -4.62 -14.46
C SER A 106 -6.61 -4.63 -15.76
N ARG A 107 -5.28 -4.59 -15.70
CA ARG A 107 -4.42 -4.69 -16.89
C ARG A 107 -4.59 -6.03 -17.60
N LEU A 108 -4.71 -7.13 -16.84
CA LEU A 108 -4.89 -8.46 -17.39
C LEU A 108 -6.22 -8.56 -18.13
N ILE A 109 -7.29 -7.96 -17.59
CA ILE A 109 -8.59 -7.83 -18.28
C ILE A 109 -8.45 -7.02 -19.58
N GLU A 110 -7.78 -5.86 -19.54
CA GLU A 110 -7.61 -5.00 -20.71
C GLU A 110 -6.81 -5.66 -21.85
N ILE A 111 -5.69 -6.31 -21.55
CA ILE A 111 -4.88 -6.99 -22.58
C ILE A 111 -5.58 -8.23 -23.14
N SER A 112 -6.52 -8.79 -22.38
CA SER A 112 -7.33 -9.93 -22.82
C SER A 112 -8.55 -9.50 -23.65
N ARG A 113 -8.75 -8.19 -23.87
CA ARG A 113 -9.86 -7.68 -24.68
C ARG A 113 -9.80 -8.27 -26.09
N PRO A 114 -10.89 -8.89 -26.57
CA PRO A 114 -10.91 -9.48 -27.91
C PRO A 114 -10.70 -8.40 -28.99
N SER A 115 -9.68 -8.55 -29.82
CA SER A 115 -9.47 -7.65 -30.96
C SER A 115 -10.36 -8.06 -32.12
N TYR A 116 -11.44 -7.31 -32.35
CA TYR A 116 -12.22 -7.42 -33.58
C TYR A 116 -11.56 -6.58 -34.66
N ASP A 117 -10.90 -7.24 -35.60
CA ASP A 117 -10.32 -6.58 -36.77
C ASP A 117 -11.47 -6.00 -37.61
N ARG A 118 -11.74 -4.70 -37.46
CA ARG A 118 -12.85 -3.99 -38.13
C ARG A 118 -12.54 -3.69 -39.61
N ASN A 119 -11.73 -4.52 -40.27
CA ASN A 119 -11.38 -4.44 -41.68
C ASN A 119 -11.99 -5.62 -42.46
N GLY A 120 -13.30 -5.81 -42.33
CA GLY A 120 -14.11 -6.49 -43.35
C GLY A 120 -14.67 -5.44 -44.33
N PRO A 121 -14.69 -5.68 -45.65
CA PRO A 121 -15.25 -4.72 -46.60
C PRO A 121 -16.74 -4.57 -46.32
N GLY A 122 -17.14 -3.42 -45.76
CA GLY A 122 -18.53 -3.11 -45.53
C GLY A 122 -19.33 -3.14 -46.83
N PRO A 123 -20.60 -3.59 -46.82
CA PRO A 123 -21.42 -3.61 -48.02
C PRO A 123 -21.62 -2.16 -48.49
N GLY A 124 -21.28 -1.92 -49.75
CA GLY A 124 -21.33 -0.60 -50.36
C GLY A 124 -22.71 0.02 -50.27
N VAL A 125 -22.78 1.22 -49.68
CA VAL A 125 -23.97 2.08 -49.72
C VAL A 125 -23.98 2.78 -51.08
N PRO A 126 -25.02 2.61 -51.93
CA PRO A 126 -25.13 3.39 -53.16
C PRO A 126 -25.62 4.81 -52.84
N GLY A 127 -25.02 5.78 -53.54
CA GLY A 127 -25.17 7.21 -53.28
C GLY A 127 -26.60 7.74 -53.35
N GLY A 128 -26.89 8.69 -52.47
CA GLY A 128 -28.13 9.46 -52.41
C GLY A 128 -27.84 10.91 -52.09
N VAL A 129 -28.49 11.79 -52.84
CA VAL A 129 -28.20 13.21 -53.10
C VAL A 129 -28.44 14.09 -51.86
N ALA A 130 -27.59 15.11 -51.69
CA ALA A 130 -27.74 16.13 -50.65
C ALA A 130 -28.97 17.03 -50.88
N SER A 131 -29.81 17.20 -49.86
CA SER A 131 -30.76 18.32 -49.79
C SER A 131 -30.89 18.83 -48.35
N SER A 132 -30.60 20.12 -48.20
CA SER A 132 -30.67 20.95 -47.00
C SER A 132 -32.11 21.25 -46.56
N VAL A 133 -32.41 21.10 -45.26
CA VAL A 133 -33.61 21.67 -44.61
C VAL A 133 -33.24 22.19 -43.20
N PRO A 134 -33.64 23.41 -42.79
CA PRO A 134 -33.31 24.01 -41.50
C PRO A 134 -34.29 23.61 -40.37
N PRO A 135 -33.96 23.85 -39.08
CA PRO A 135 -34.79 23.43 -37.94
C PRO A 135 -35.95 24.42 -37.64
N PRO A 136 -37.06 23.98 -37.04
CA PRO A 136 -38.18 24.86 -36.74
C PRO A 136 -38.02 25.60 -35.40
N SER A 137 -38.64 26.77 -35.38
CA SER A 137 -38.65 27.81 -34.37
C SER A 137 -39.73 27.62 -33.29
N VAL A 138 -39.40 28.11 -32.10
CA VAL A 138 -40.25 28.27 -30.91
C VAL A 138 -41.34 29.31 -31.14
N LYS A 139 -42.60 29.03 -30.74
CA LYS A 139 -43.46 29.94 -29.94
C LYS A 139 -44.86 29.41 -29.58
N ASP A 140 -45.26 29.80 -28.37
CA ASP A 140 -46.59 30.08 -27.80
C ASP A 140 -47.53 28.94 -27.35
N ARG A 141 -47.79 28.88 -26.03
CA ARG A 141 -49.02 29.44 -25.41
C ARG A 141 -48.98 29.42 -23.86
N THR A 142 -49.78 30.32 -23.28
CA THR A 142 -49.73 30.94 -21.96
C THR A 142 -50.84 30.40 -21.00
N PRO A 143 -51.26 31.06 -19.88
CA PRO A 143 -51.12 30.55 -18.50
C PRO A 143 -52.46 30.39 -17.73
N THR A 144 -52.47 29.79 -16.53
CA THR A 144 -53.59 30.00 -15.60
C THR A 144 -53.22 29.81 -14.11
N MET A 145 -53.31 30.93 -13.38
CA MET A 145 -53.64 31.24 -11.97
C MET A 145 -53.70 30.14 -10.88
N GLY A 146 -53.05 30.41 -9.73
CA GLY A 146 -53.23 29.70 -8.44
C GLY A 146 -54.39 30.22 -7.58
N PRO A 147 -54.61 29.64 -6.38
CA PRO A 147 -54.48 30.39 -5.10
C PRO A 147 -54.03 29.49 -3.90
N PRO A 148 -54.10 29.90 -2.61
CA PRO A 148 -53.11 30.72 -1.91
C PRO A 148 -52.52 30.08 -0.62
N LEU A 149 -51.51 30.76 -0.06
CA LEU A 149 -50.77 30.46 1.18
C LEU A 149 -51.65 30.33 2.44
N LEU A 150 -51.28 29.44 3.37
CA LEU A 150 -51.37 29.67 4.83
C LEU A 150 -50.53 28.68 5.68
N SER A 151 -49.86 29.28 6.68
CA SER A 151 -49.51 28.79 8.03
C SER A 151 -48.45 27.70 8.30
N LYS A 152 -47.56 28.09 9.22
CA LYS A 152 -46.60 27.34 10.04
C LYS A 152 -47.24 26.10 10.71
N GLU A 153 -46.52 24.98 10.71
CA GLU A 153 -46.78 23.88 11.66
C GLU A 153 -45.55 23.54 12.51
N CYS A 154 -45.86 23.17 13.74
CA CYS A 154 -45.00 23.05 14.90
C CYS A 154 -44.43 21.62 15.02
N ILE A 155 -43.18 21.52 15.47
CA ILE A 155 -42.54 20.24 15.81
C ILE A 155 -43.19 19.73 17.11
N SER A 156 -43.78 18.52 17.07
CA SER A 156 -44.36 17.86 18.25
C SER A 156 -43.29 17.14 19.08
N PRO A 157 -43.38 17.09 20.42
CA PRO A 157 -42.29 16.62 21.32
C PRO A 157 -42.03 15.12 21.30
N THR A 158 -42.80 14.33 20.56
CA THR A 158 -42.77 12.86 20.64
C THR A 158 -41.70 12.22 19.75
N GLN A 159 -41.19 12.92 18.71
CA GLN A 159 -40.19 12.36 17.78
C GLN A 159 -38.73 12.49 18.24
N VAL A 160 -38.46 13.25 19.31
CA VAL A 160 -37.11 13.40 19.87
C VAL A 160 -36.77 12.23 20.80
N ARG A 161 -37.78 11.62 21.43
CA ARG A 161 -37.59 10.57 22.45
C ARG A 161 -37.23 9.19 21.86
N ASP A 162 -37.67 8.89 20.63
CA ASP A 162 -37.37 7.63 19.95
C ASP A 162 -35.98 7.60 19.28
N LYS A 163 -35.36 8.78 19.02
CA LYS A 163 -33.99 8.85 18.50
C LYS A 163 -32.93 8.67 19.58
N GLU A 164 -33.18 9.11 20.82
CA GLU A 164 -32.22 8.96 21.93
C GLU A 164 -32.14 7.51 22.44
N THR A 165 -33.24 6.76 22.41
CA THR A 165 -33.27 5.34 22.81
C THR A 165 -32.53 4.44 21.82
N GLY A 166 -32.70 4.65 20.52
CA GLY A 166 -31.99 3.90 19.47
C GLY A 166 -30.47 4.14 19.47
N ILE A 167 -30.02 5.37 19.76
CA ILE A 167 -28.58 5.69 19.88
C ILE A 167 -27.97 5.02 21.12
N ALA A 168 -28.73 4.94 22.22
CA ALA A 168 -28.28 4.29 23.45
C ALA A 168 -28.19 2.76 23.31
N GLU A 169 -29.12 2.13 22.59
CA GLU A 169 -29.09 0.68 22.30
C GLU A 169 -27.95 0.33 21.34
N HIS A 170 -27.77 1.09 20.26
CA HIS A 170 -26.67 0.88 19.32
C HIS A 170 -25.29 1.09 19.97
N ARG A 171 -25.18 1.99 20.95
CA ARG A 171 -23.96 2.17 21.76
C ARG A 171 -23.71 0.96 22.67
N ARG A 172 -24.76 0.44 23.33
CA ARG A 172 -24.66 -0.76 24.18
C ARG A 172 -24.27 -2.00 23.39
N GLU A 173 -24.79 -2.17 22.18
CA GLU A 173 -24.45 -3.28 21.29
C GLU A 173 -22.99 -3.19 20.82
N ARG A 174 -22.52 -1.99 20.46
CA ARG A 174 -21.12 -1.71 20.14
C ARG A 174 -20.18 -2.04 21.30
N ASP A 175 -20.54 -1.66 22.52
CA ASP A 175 -19.76 -1.95 23.74
C ASP A 175 -19.76 -3.43 24.12
N LEU A 176 -20.80 -4.18 23.73
CA LEU A 176 -20.89 -5.62 23.92
C LEU A 176 -20.01 -6.37 22.91
N MET A 177 -20.02 -5.94 21.65
CA MET A 177 -19.14 -6.48 20.60
C MET A 177 -17.66 -6.19 20.90
N ARG A 178 -17.32 -4.99 21.39
CA ARG A 178 -15.96 -4.65 21.81
C ARG A 178 -15.45 -5.60 22.90
N ARG A 179 -16.27 -5.85 23.93
CA ARG A 179 -15.95 -6.79 25.03
C ARG A 179 -15.88 -8.25 24.59
N ASN A 180 -16.68 -8.67 23.61
CA ASN A 180 -16.55 -10.01 23.02
C ASN A 180 -15.22 -10.17 22.29
N SER A 181 -14.87 -9.19 21.46
CA SER A 181 -13.63 -9.17 20.70
C SER A 181 -12.38 -9.07 21.61
N GLU A 182 -12.44 -8.30 22.70
CA GLU A 182 -11.39 -8.27 23.73
C GLU A 182 -11.21 -9.64 24.41
N ARG A 183 -12.32 -10.33 24.75
CA ARG A 183 -12.27 -11.68 25.34
C ARG A 183 -11.69 -12.73 24.38
N ASP A 184 -11.97 -12.63 23.09
CA ASP A 184 -11.41 -13.55 22.11
C ASP A 184 -9.90 -13.31 21.86
N ARG A 185 -9.45 -12.05 21.89
CA ARG A 185 -8.01 -11.71 21.88
C ARG A 185 -7.30 -12.20 23.14
N GLU A 186 -7.94 -12.10 24.31
CA GLU A 186 -7.37 -12.60 25.56
C GLU A 186 -7.20 -14.12 25.54
N ARG A 187 -8.19 -14.85 25.01
CA ARG A 187 -8.11 -16.30 24.76
C ARG A 187 -7.01 -16.67 23.77
N GLU A 188 -6.79 -15.83 22.75
CA GLU A 188 -5.71 -16.04 21.79
C GLU A 188 -4.32 -15.81 22.40
N ARG A 189 -4.17 -14.75 23.21
CA ARG A 189 -2.96 -14.49 24.02
C ARG A 189 -2.68 -15.58 25.05
N GLU A 190 -3.72 -16.21 25.60
CA GLU A 190 -3.59 -17.34 26.51
C GLU A 190 -3.11 -18.60 25.76
N ARG A 191 -3.69 -18.88 24.58
CA ARG A 191 -3.23 -19.96 23.68
C ARG A 191 -1.81 -19.75 23.15
N GLU A 192 -1.39 -18.50 22.99
CA GLU A 192 -0.03 -18.16 22.58
C GLU A 192 0.97 -18.35 23.72
N ARG A 193 0.60 -17.95 24.95
CA ARG A 193 1.39 -18.23 26.16
C ARG A 193 1.53 -19.73 26.44
N ASP A 194 0.49 -20.52 26.18
CA ASP A 194 0.58 -21.99 26.27
C ASP A 194 1.46 -22.58 25.15
N ARG A 195 1.38 -22.05 23.93
CA ARG A 195 2.29 -22.43 22.83
C ARG A 195 3.76 -22.12 23.16
N ASP A 196 4.05 -20.99 23.78
CA ASP A 196 5.42 -20.62 24.19
C ASP A 196 5.92 -21.48 25.37
N ARG A 197 5.02 -21.91 26.26
CA ARG A 197 5.33 -22.87 27.33
C ARG A 197 5.70 -24.24 26.76
N ASP A 198 4.98 -24.69 25.72
CA ASP A 198 5.30 -25.93 24.99
C ASP A 198 6.57 -25.80 24.14
N ARG A 199 6.82 -24.62 23.56
CA ARG A 199 8.03 -24.32 22.76
C ARG A 199 9.31 -24.38 23.58
N ASN A 200 9.26 -23.99 24.87
CA ASN A 200 10.39 -24.11 25.79
C ASN A 200 10.64 -25.55 26.27
N SER A 201 9.68 -26.47 26.06
CA SER A 201 9.80 -27.88 26.48
C SER A 201 10.38 -28.78 25.38
N ILE A 202 10.21 -28.41 24.11
CA ILE A 202 10.59 -29.23 22.94
C ILE A 202 11.89 -28.72 22.32
N GLY A 203 12.96 -28.74 23.12
CA GLY A 203 14.32 -28.71 22.62
C GLY A 203 14.77 -30.13 22.26
N HIS A 204 14.33 -30.67 21.12
CA HIS A 204 15.07 -31.63 20.28
C HIS A 204 14.18 -32.21 19.16
N SER A 205 14.59 -31.95 17.91
CA SER A 205 14.34 -32.76 16.70
C SER A 205 12.88 -32.94 16.24
N ARG A 206 12.45 -32.21 15.19
CA ARG A 206 12.02 -32.82 13.92
C ARG A 206 11.60 -31.84 12.83
N GLU A 207 11.76 -32.34 11.61
CA GLU A 207 11.48 -31.82 10.27
C GLU A 207 10.08 -31.18 10.09
N TYR A 208 10.03 -30.12 9.27
CA TYR A 208 8.80 -29.49 8.80
C TYR A 208 8.07 -30.43 7.82
N SER A 209 6.91 -30.93 8.23
CA SER A 209 5.91 -31.55 7.34
C SER A 209 4.66 -30.68 7.39
N THR A 210 4.40 -29.93 6.32
CA THR A 210 3.17 -29.17 6.09
C THR A 210 2.00 -30.15 5.89
N ARG A 211 1.12 -30.28 6.89
CA ARG A 211 -0.21 -30.88 6.69
C ARG A 211 -1.20 -29.77 6.39
N GLU A 212 -1.65 -29.75 5.14
CA GLU A 212 -2.78 -28.98 4.65
C GLU A 212 -4.03 -29.30 5.49
N ARG A 213 -4.74 -28.24 5.89
CA ARG A 213 -6.02 -28.33 6.59
C ARG A 213 -7.11 -28.28 5.51
N GLU A 214 -7.63 -29.44 5.12
CA GLU A 214 -8.77 -29.55 4.22
C GLU A 214 -10.05 -29.00 4.87
N PHE A 215 -10.74 -28.11 4.17
CA PHE A 215 -12.14 -27.76 4.41
C PHE A 215 -12.95 -27.98 3.11
N PRO A 216 -14.28 -28.20 3.20
CA PRO A 216 -15.03 -29.05 2.29
C PRO A 216 -15.12 -28.56 0.84
N LYS A 217 -14.85 -29.46 -0.10
CA LYS A 217 -15.18 -29.30 -1.52
C LYS A 217 -16.71 -29.28 -1.68
N TYR A 218 -17.25 -28.19 -2.22
CA TYR A 218 -18.60 -28.18 -2.77
C TYR A 218 -18.61 -29.04 -4.03
N ASP A 219 -19.30 -30.18 -3.95
CA ASP A 219 -19.43 -31.17 -5.01
C ASP A 219 -20.51 -30.68 -5.99
N ASN A 220 -20.11 -30.06 -7.11
CA ASN A 220 -21.00 -29.72 -8.22
C ASN A 220 -21.26 -30.96 -9.09
N LYS A 221 -21.88 -31.99 -8.50
CA LYS A 221 -22.34 -33.21 -9.16
C LYS A 221 -23.84 -33.42 -8.96
N ALA A 222 -24.63 -32.52 -9.51
CA ALA A 222 -26.00 -32.80 -9.92
C ALA A 222 -26.34 -31.84 -11.06
N ASP A 223 -27.11 -32.32 -12.04
CA ASP A 223 -27.56 -31.63 -13.26
C ASP A 223 -26.66 -31.63 -14.50
N VAL A 224 -25.93 -32.73 -14.73
CA VAL A 224 -25.59 -33.15 -16.10
C VAL A 224 -25.92 -34.63 -16.27
N SER A 225 -27.22 -34.94 -16.29
CA SER A 225 -27.71 -36.21 -16.85
C SER A 225 -29.10 -35.95 -17.37
N MET A 226 -29.39 -36.46 -18.56
CA MET A 226 -30.59 -36.25 -19.38
C MET A 226 -30.45 -35.19 -20.47
N VAL A 227 -29.53 -35.38 -21.43
CA VAL A 227 -29.87 -35.40 -22.87
C VAL A 227 -28.75 -36.19 -23.58
N GLU A 228 -28.98 -37.47 -23.86
CA GLU A 228 -28.22 -38.17 -24.89
C GLU A 228 -29.22 -38.98 -25.72
N GLN A 229 -29.35 -38.60 -27.00
CA GLN A 229 -29.57 -39.47 -28.17
C GLN A 229 -30.24 -38.66 -29.29
N THR A 230 -29.42 -38.11 -30.19
CA THR A 230 -29.63 -38.21 -31.64
C THR A 230 -28.32 -37.88 -32.36
N SER A 231 -27.68 -38.93 -32.90
CA SER A 231 -26.95 -38.97 -34.18
C SER A 231 -26.34 -37.67 -34.72
N GLY A 232 -25.01 -37.59 -34.67
CA GLY A 232 -24.24 -36.54 -35.35
C GLY A 232 -22.73 -36.69 -35.21
N GLN A 233 -22.18 -37.86 -35.57
CA GLN A 233 -20.73 -38.07 -35.77
C GLN A 233 -20.24 -37.25 -36.97
N HIS A 234 -20.31 -35.93 -36.92
CA HIS A 234 -19.64 -35.04 -37.88
C HIS A 234 -19.33 -33.63 -37.30
N ASP A 235 -19.65 -33.35 -36.04
CA ASP A 235 -19.57 -31.99 -35.48
C ASP A 235 -18.51 -31.80 -34.36
N GLU A 236 -17.60 -32.76 -34.17
CA GLU A 236 -16.46 -32.61 -33.24
C GLU A 236 -15.18 -32.11 -33.93
N SER A 237 -14.99 -32.35 -35.22
CA SER A 237 -13.75 -31.96 -35.93
C SER A 237 -13.68 -30.49 -36.34
N LEU A 238 -14.78 -29.72 -36.25
CA LEU A 238 -14.80 -28.28 -36.55
C LEU A 238 -14.57 -27.38 -35.33
N ARG A 239 -14.62 -27.93 -34.11
CA ARG A 239 -14.27 -27.19 -32.88
C ARG A 239 -12.76 -26.95 -32.73
N SER A 240 -11.94 -27.65 -33.51
CA SER A 240 -10.47 -27.67 -33.37
C SER A 240 -9.71 -26.52 -34.07
N LEU A 241 -10.40 -25.53 -34.64
CA LEU A 241 -9.76 -24.28 -35.12
C LEU A 241 -10.32 -23.01 -34.45
N GLY A 242 -11.22 -23.15 -33.46
CA GLY A 242 -11.84 -22.02 -32.77
C GLY A 242 -10.89 -21.39 -31.76
N ILE A 243 -10.39 -20.20 -32.07
CA ILE A 243 -9.68 -19.35 -31.10
C ILE A 243 -10.68 -19.06 -29.97
N SER A 244 -10.48 -19.65 -28.79
CA SER A 244 -11.25 -19.30 -27.60
C SER A 244 -11.04 -17.82 -27.29
N ILE A 245 -12.11 -17.10 -26.97
CA ILE A 245 -12.08 -15.65 -26.73
C ILE A 245 -11.12 -15.32 -25.58
N PHE A 246 -11.13 -16.17 -24.55
CA PHE A 246 -10.10 -16.20 -23.51
C PHE A 246 -9.48 -17.59 -23.50
N SER A 247 -8.17 -17.68 -23.74
CA SER A 247 -7.45 -18.94 -23.58
C SER A 247 -7.65 -19.51 -22.16
N THR A 248 -7.54 -20.83 -22.01
CA THR A 248 -7.63 -21.50 -20.70
C THR A 248 -6.67 -20.86 -19.70
N ASP A 249 -5.42 -20.62 -20.10
CA ASP A 249 -4.39 -19.98 -19.28
C ASP A 249 -4.80 -18.56 -18.84
N THR A 250 -5.37 -17.77 -19.76
CA THR A 250 -5.86 -16.42 -19.43
C THR A 250 -7.00 -16.46 -18.42
N ARG A 251 -7.93 -17.41 -18.56
CA ARG A 251 -9.04 -17.58 -17.62
C ARG A 251 -8.54 -17.96 -16.23
N GLU A 252 -7.58 -18.87 -16.12
CA GLU A 252 -6.96 -19.25 -14.85
C GLU A 252 -6.21 -18.08 -14.19
N GLN A 253 -5.43 -17.32 -14.98
CA GLN A 253 -4.71 -16.14 -14.48
C GLN A 253 -5.67 -15.06 -13.97
N LEU A 254 -6.80 -14.82 -14.65
CA LEU A 254 -7.80 -13.83 -14.22
C LEU A 254 -8.46 -14.23 -12.90
N LEU A 255 -8.80 -15.51 -12.72
CA LEU A 255 -9.35 -16.02 -11.47
C LEU A 255 -8.34 -15.91 -10.33
N ALA A 256 -7.11 -16.38 -10.55
CA ALA A 256 -6.03 -16.30 -9.56
C ALA A 256 -5.70 -14.86 -9.16
N ALA A 257 -5.67 -13.93 -10.12
CA ALA A 257 -5.43 -12.52 -9.85
C ALA A 257 -6.56 -11.90 -9.00
N LEU A 258 -7.82 -12.22 -9.27
CA LEU A 258 -8.94 -11.74 -8.46
C LEU A 258 -8.95 -12.34 -7.05
N ASP A 259 -8.66 -13.63 -6.92
CA ASP A 259 -8.53 -14.27 -5.60
C ASP A 259 -7.41 -13.63 -4.78
N LYS A 260 -6.29 -13.29 -5.43
CA LYS A 260 -5.19 -12.57 -4.78
C LYS A 260 -5.58 -11.16 -4.36
N VAL A 261 -6.38 -10.46 -5.17
CA VAL A 261 -6.97 -9.16 -4.78
C VAL A 261 -7.80 -9.34 -3.51
N CYS A 262 -8.72 -10.31 -3.47
CA CYS A 262 -9.54 -10.57 -2.29
C CYS A 262 -8.70 -10.92 -1.05
N GLU A 263 -7.66 -11.74 -1.18
CA GLU A 263 -6.70 -12.02 -0.10
C GLU A 263 -6.07 -10.72 0.43
N LYS A 264 -5.57 -9.84 -0.45
CA LYS A 264 -4.92 -8.58 -0.03
C LYS A 264 -5.89 -7.57 0.59
N THR A 265 -7.18 -7.65 0.28
CA THR A 265 -8.20 -6.82 0.98
C THR A 265 -8.44 -7.23 2.42
N GLN A 266 -8.02 -8.43 2.83
CA GLN A 266 -8.18 -8.90 4.22
C GLN A 266 -7.40 -8.05 5.23
N ASP A 267 -6.30 -7.42 4.80
CA ASP A 267 -5.57 -6.45 5.62
C ASP A 267 -6.50 -5.33 6.15
N PHE A 268 -7.54 -4.97 5.39
CA PHE A 268 -8.56 -3.99 5.79
C PHE A 268 -9.69 -4.64 6.59
N THR A 269 -10.23 -5.77 6.15
CA THR A 269 -11.39 -6.38 6.83
C THR A 269 -11.03 -6.91 8.22
N ASP A 270 -9.81 -7.39 8.40
CA ASP A 270 -9.35 -7.96 9.67
C ASP A 270 -8.81 -6.88 10.62
N SER A 271 -8.65 -5.66 10.12
CA SER A 271 -8.21 -4.52 10.93
C SER A 271 -9.21 -4.22 12.04
N ALA A 272 -8.72 -4.08 13.27
CA ALA A 272 -9.54 -3.70 14.43
C ALA A 272 -10.09 -2.27 14.31
N TYR A 273 -9.48 -1.44 13.46
CA TYR A 273 -9.83 -0.02 13.32
C TYR A 273 -10.72 0.28 12.11
N THR A 274 -10.95 -0.70 11.23
CA THR A 274 -11.90 -0.55 10.13
C THR A 274 -13.34 -0.64 10.63
N SER A 275 -14.16 0.36 10.27
CA SER A 275 -15.58 0.41 10.66
C SER A 275 -16.38 -0.76 10.08
N HIS A 276 -17.51 -1.09 10.71
CA HIS A 276 -18.40 -2.15 10.21
C HIS A 276 -18.87 -1.85 8.78
N GLU A 277 -19.29 -0.60 8.54
CA GLU A 277 -19.74 -0.14 7.22
C GLU A 277 -18.64 -0.28 6.16
N HIS A 278 -17.41 0.16 6.45
CA HIS A 278 -16.31 0.02 5.50
C HIS A 278 -15.99 -1.44 5.21
N ARG A 279 -15.97 -2.30 6.23
CA ARG A 279 -15.75 -3.75 6.11
C ARG A 279 -16.81 -4.43 5.26
N GLU A 280 -18.09 -4.15 5.54
CA GLU A 280 -19.22 -4.68 4.77
C GLU A 280 -19.13 -4.26 3.30
N ASN A 281 -18.88 -2.98 3.04
CA ASN A 281 -18.74 -2.45 1.69
C ASN A 281 -17.57 -3.09 0.92
N ILE A 282 -16.42 -3.34 1.57
CA ILE A 282 -15.29 -4.06 0.94
C ILE A 282 -15.71 -5.47 0.53
N LEU A 283 -16.36 -6.22 1.43
CA LEU A 283 -16.80 -7.59 1.16
C LEU A 283 -17.82 -7.64 0.02
N LEU A 284 -18.81 -6.74 0.01
CA LEU A 284 -19.80 -6.64 -1.06
C LEU A 284 -19.16 -6.32 -2.41
N LEU A 285 -18.15 -5.44 -2.45
CA LEU A 285 -17.42 -5.10 -3.68
C LEU A 285 -16.52 -6.25 -4.16
N CYS A 286 -15.92 -7.02 -3.25
CA CYS A 286 -15.23 -8.25 -3.61
C CYS A 286 -16.18 -9.28 -4.26
N ASP A 287 -17.36 -9.48 -3.68
CA ASP A 287 -18.36 -10.39 -4.24
C ASP A 287 -18.90 -9.89 -5.59
N ARG A 288 -19.12 -8.57 -5.73
CA ARG A 288 -19.48 -7.95 -7.00
C ARG A 288 -18.40 -8.20 -8.07
N ALA A 289 -17.12 -7.97 -7.77
CA ALA A 289 -16.04 -8.22 -8.72
C ALA A 289 -15.98 -9.69 -9.18
N LYS A 290 -16.24 -10.64 -8.27
CA LYS A 290 -16.37 -12.07 -8.61
C LYS A 290 -17.56 -12.35 -9.51
N LEU A 291 -18.72 -11.74 -9.24
CA LEU A 291 -19.92 -11.91 -10.05
C LEU A 291 -19.72 -11.38 -11.47
N GLU A 292 -19.16 -10.16 -11.61
CA GLU A 292 -18.88 -9.56 -12.92
C GLU A 292 -17.88 -10.41 -13.72
N LEU A 293 -16.81 -10.90 -13.08
CA LEU A 293 -15.84 -11.76 -13.75
C LEU A 293 -16.50 -13.07 -14.22
N ASN A 294 -17.32 -13.69 -13.39
CA ASN A 294 -18.06 -14.90 -13.76
C ASN A 294 -19.04 -14.64 -14.91
N GLN A 295 -19.70 -13.48 -14.93
CA GLN A 295 -20.58 -13.07 -16.01
C GLN A 295 -19.81 -12.90 -17.33
N LEU A 296 -18.65 -12.24 -17.29
CA LEU A 296 -17.75 -12.13 -18.44
C LEU A 296 -17.34 -13.52 -18.96
N MET A 297 -16.98 -14.45 -18.08
CA MET A 297 -16.62 -15.82 -18.47
C MET A 297 -17.78 -16.56 -19.15
N ARG A 298 -19.03 -16.37 -18.68
CA ARG A 298 -20.23 -16.97 -19.30
C ARG A 298 -20.52 -16.37 -20.67
N ILE A 299 -20.38 -15.06 -20.82
CA ILE A 299 -20.58 -14.37 -22.10
C ILE A 299 -19.55 -14.85 -23.12
N ALA A 300 -18.28 -14.95 -22.74
CA ALA A 300 -17.22 -15.47 -23.62
C ALA A 300 -17.52 -16.88 -24.12
N VAL A 301 -17.93 -17.80 -23.23
CA VAL A 301 -18.35 -19.16 -23.64
C VAL A 301 -19.58 -19.14 -24.55
N SER A 302 -20.55 -18.27 -24.26
CA SER A 302 -21.78 -18.16 -25.06
C SER A 302 -21.51 -17.65 -26.48
N MET A 303 -20.55 -16.73 -26.64
CA MET A 303 -20.11 -16.24 -27.95
C MET A 303 -19.43 -17.31 -28.80
N GLU A 304 -18.65 -18.20 -28.17
CA GLU A 304 -18.04 -19.35 -28.85
C GLU A 304 -19.10 -20.37 -29.32
N GLN A 305 -20.15 -20.56 -28.52
CA GLN A 305 -21.25 -21.48 -28.85
C GLN A 305 -22.21 -20.91 -29.89
N TYR A 306 -22.42 -19.58 -29.90
CA TYR A 306 -23.36 -18.90 -30.79
C TYR A 306 -22.71 -17.69 -31.49
N PRO A 307 -21.86 -17.90 -32.52
CA PRO A 307 -21.08 -16.83 -33.16
C PRO A 307 -21.92 -15.74 -33.86
N ASN A 308 -23.17 -16.04 -34.19
CA ASN A 308 -24.08 -15.13 -34.88
C ASN A 308 -24.91 -14.27 -33.90
N SER A 309 -24.72 -14.44 -32.59
CA SER A 309 -25.42 -13.69 -31.56
C SER A 309 -24.66 -12.42 -31.17
N SER A 310 -25.39 -11.32 -31.03
CA SER A 310 -24.83 -10.04 -30.59
C SER A 310 -24.71 -10.01 -29.06
N PHE A 311 -23.65 -10.58 -28.51
CA PHE A 311 -23.32 -10.46 -27.10
C PHE A 311 -22.45 -9.21 -26.84
N ASP A 312 -22.74 -8.49 -25.76
CA ASP A 312 -21.98 -7.31 -25.33
C ASP A 312 -20.82 -7.69 -24.41
N ILE A 313 -19.74 -8.21 -25.01
CA ILE A 313 -18.52 -8.56 -24.26
C ILE A 313 -17.76 -7.33 -23.79
N ASP A 314 -17.80 -6.25 -24.56
CA ASP A 314 -17.16 -4.99 -24.18
C ASP A 314 -17.82 -4.42 -22.92
N GLY A 315 -19.16 -4.37 -22.86
CA GLY A 315 -19.89 -3.97 -21.65
C GLY A 315 -19.61 -4.85 -20.44
N ALA A 316 -19.42 -6.16 -20.64
CA ALA A 316 -19.03 -7.07 -19.56
C ALA A 316 -17.59 -6.80 -19.05
N ILE A 317 -16.65 -6.51 -19.95
CA ILE A 317 -15.28 -6.10 -19.60
C ILE A 317 -15.31 -4.79 -18.81
N GLU A 318 -16.03 -3.78 -19.29
CA GLU A 318 -16.16 -2.50 -18.59
C GLU A 318 -16.81 -2.68 -17.20
N SER A 319 -17.74 -3.62 -17.04
CA SER A 319 -18.38 -3.93 -15.74
C SER A 319 -17.38 -4.55 -14.75
N VAL A 320 -16.50 -5.43 -15.20
CA VAL A 320 -15.41 -5.99 -14.37
C VAL A 320 -14.41 -4.88 -13.96
N LEU A 321 -14.00 -4.04 -14.90
CA LEU A 321 -13.09 -2.93 -14.64
C LEU A 321 -13.70 -1.92 -13.67
N ALA A 322 -14.99 -1.60 -13.83
CA ALA A 322 -15.72 -0.73 -12.92
C ALA A 322 -15.80 -1.32 -11.50
N ALA A 323 -16.06 -2.63 -11.36
CA ALA A 323 -16.07 -3.27 -10.05
C ALA A 323 -14.69 -3.24 -9.36
N ALA A 324 -13.60 -3.44 -10.11
CA ALA A 324 -12.23 -3.32 -9.58
C ALA A 324 -11.89 -1.87 -9.17
N GLN A 325 -12.36 -0.88 -9.93
CA GLN A 325 -12.18 0.53 -9.60
C GLN A 325 -12.99 0.97 -8.37
N ASP A 326 -14.22 0.47 -8.23
CA ASP A 326 -15.06 0.70 -7.06
C ASP A 326 -14.39 0.11 -5.80
N LEU A 327 -13.83 -1.10 -5.90
CA LEU A 327 -13.06 -1.71 -4.81
C LEU A 327 -11.82 -0.87 -4.45
N THR A 328 -11.05 -0.41 -5.45
CA THR A 328 -9.91 0.50 -5.24
C THR A 328 -10.32 1.77 -4.49
N THR A 329 -11.45 2.35 -4.90
CA THR A 329 -12.02 3.55 -4.28
C THR A 329 -12.41 3.29 -2.83
N GLN A 330 -13.05 2.16 -2.55
CA GLN A 330 -13.47 1.79 -1.20
C GLN A 330 -12.29 1.54 -0.26
N LEU A 331 -11.21 0.89 -0.73
CA LEU A 331 -9.98 0.72 0.05
C LEU A 331 -9.34 2.08 0.39
N THR A 332 -9.34 3.01 -0.58
CA THR A 332 -8.82 4.37 -0.39
C THR A 332 -9.65 5.15 0.64
N LEU A 333 -10.99 5.09 0.56
CA LEU A 333 -11.88 5.71 1.53
C LEU A 333 -11.67 5.15 2.94
N THR A 334 -11.48 3.83 3.04
CA THR A 334 -11.22 3.16 4.33
C THR A 334 -9.91 3.64 4.96
N ALA A 335 -8.84 3.79 4.17
CA ALA A 335 -7.57 4.35 4.66
C ALA A 335 -7.70 5.86 5.00
N GLN A 336 -8.53 6.60 4.26
CA GLN A 336 -8.77 8.02 4.53
C GLN A 336 -9.50 8.26 5.86
N ASP A 337 -10.46 7.41 6.22
CA ASP A 337 -11.15 7.46 7.51
C ASP A 337 -10.14 7.38 8.68
N GLN A 338 -9.15 6.48 8.56
CA GLN A 338 -8.06 6.38 9.54
C GLN A 338 -7.14 7.61 9.55
N SER A 339 -6.90 8.22 8.40
CA SER A 339 -6.11 9.45 8.29
C SER A 339 -6.76 10.62 9.02
N ALA A 340 -8.09 10.69 9.07
CA ALA A 340 -8.80 11.76 9.78
C ALA A 340 -8.52 11.73 11.30
N GLU A 341 -8.45 10.52 11.87
CA GLU A 341 -8.15 10.31 13.29
C GLU A 341 -6.65 10.33 13.62
N LEU A 342 -5.78 10.26 12.59
CA LEU A 342 -4.33 10.13 12.75
C LEU A 342 -3.73 11.25 13.60
N SER A 343 -4.20 12.49 13.44
CA SER A 343 -3.69 13.62 14.23
C SER A 343 -3.87 13.42 15.74
N HIS A 344 -5.00 12.84 16.16
CA HIS A 344 -5.28 12.51 17.55
C HIS A 344 -4.44 11.32 18.02
N ILE A 345 -4.31 10.28 17.17
CA ILE A 345 -3.47 9.11 17.44
C ILE A 345 -2.03 9.58 17.71
N ILE A 346 -1.42 10.32 16.79
CA ILE A 346 -0.05 10.82 16.92
C ILE A 346 0.14 11.66 18.19
N LYS A 347 -0.78 12.58 18.47
CA LYS A 347 -0.72 13.38 19.69
C LYS A 347 -0.75 12.52 20.95
N SER A 348 -1.67 11.55 21.02
CA SER A 348 -1.75 10.61 22.13
C SER A 348 -0.46 9.81 22.29
N GLY A 349 0.18 9.39 21.21
CA GLY A 349 1.47 8.69 21.25
C GLY A 349 2.59 9.53 21.84
N ILE A 350 2.69 10.80 21.42
CA ILE A 350 3.67 11.75 21.96
C ILE A 350 3.43 11.99 23.46
N ASP A 351 2.17 12.13 23.88
CA ASP A 351 1.82 12.33 25.29
C ASP A 351 2.17 11.11 26.15
N ILE A 352 1.95 9.88 25.65
CA ILE A 352 2.32 8.65 26.35
C ILE A 352 3.85 8.52 26.44
N ALA A 353 4.60 8.80 25.37
CA ALA A 353 6.08 8.77 25.39
C ALA A 353 6.65 9.79 26.40
N ASN A 354 6.07 10.98 26.48
CA ASN A 354 6.43 11.98 27.49
C ASN A 354 6.07 11.53 28.91
N SER A 355 4.95 10.83 29.08
CA SER A 355 4.56 10.25 30.36
C SER A 355 5.54 9.16 30.81
N LEU A 356 5.97 8.27 29.91
CA LEU A 356 7.02 7.27 30.17
C LEU A 356 8.31 7.95 30.65
N ARG A 357 8.73 9.02 29.98
CA ARG A 357 9.91 9.80 30.37
C ARG A 357 9.78 10.38 31.79
N ASN A 358 8.64 11.00 32.10
CA ASN A 358 8.41 11.60 33.41
C ASN A 358 8.35 10.56 34.52
N ILE A 359 7.66 9.44 34.30
CA ILE A 359 7.60 8.30 35.23
C ILE A 359 9.02 7.77 35.52
N ALA A 360 9.84 7.63 34.48
CA ALA A 360 11.21 7.16 34.62
C ALA A 360 12.11 8.14 35.40
N LEU A 361 11.95 9.45 35.17
CA LEU A 361 12.67 10.50 35.90
C LEU A 361 12.28 10.57 37.38
N ASN A 362 10.99 10.36 37.68
CA ASN A 362 10.44 10.39 39.04
C ASN A 362 10.56 9.06 39.79
N GLN A 363 10.99 7.99 39.12
CA GLN A 363 11.15 6.64 39.68
C GLN A 363 9.84 6.00 40.15
N GLU A 364 8.75 6.26 39.43
CA GLU A 364 7.42 5.69 39.73
C GLU A 364 7.29 4.28 39.13
N LEU A 365 8.08 3.31 39.64
CA LEU A 365 8.22 1.96 39.06
C LEU A 365 6.89 1.22 38.88
N ASP A 366 5.99 1.33 39.86
CA ASP A 366 4.67 0.67 39.85
C ASP A 366 3.82 1.11 38.64
N ARG A 367 4.03 2.34 38.15
CA ARG A 367 3.28 2.92 37.02
C ARG A 367 3.98 2.72 35.68
N LEU A 368 5.28 2.41 35.68
CA LEU A 368 6.07 2.28 34.45
C LEU A 368 5.53 1.16 33.55
N GLN A 369 5.20 0.01 34.15
CA GLN A 369 4.74 -1.15 33.38
C GLN A 369 3.38 -0.87 32.71
N GLU A 370 2.42 -0.32 33.45
CA GLU A 370 1.12 0.07 32.88
C GLU A 370 1.26 1.10 31.74
N CYS A 371 2.13 2.10 31.91
CA CYS A 371 2.39 3.08 30.87
C CYS A 371 3.09 2.47 29.64
N ALA A 372 3.96 1.49 29.85
CA ALA A 372 4.65 0.76 28.78
C ALA A 372 3.68 -0.11 27.98
N ASP A 373 2.76 -0.81 28.65
CA ASP A 373 1.74 -1.62 27.99
C ASP A 373 0.80 -0.75 27.14
N ARG A 374 0.36 0.39 27.70
CA ARG A 374 -0.42 1.40 26.94
C ARG A 374 0.35 1.95 25.73
N PHE A 375 1.66 2.11 25.84
CA PHE A 375 2.49 2.58 24.73
C PHE A 375 2.67 1.50 23.66
N HIS A 376 2.81 0.23 24.05
CA HIS A 376 2.82 -0.90 23.12
C HIS A 376 1.51 -0.99 22.33
N GLU A 377 0.36 -0.94 22.99
CA GLU A 377 -0.95 -0.90 22.32
C GLU A 377 -1.06 0.29 21.36
N HIS A 378 -0.50 1.43 21.74
CA HIS A 378 -0.44 2.60 20.87
C HIS A 378 0.45 2.37 19.64
N ILE A 379 1.63 1.76 19.80
CA ILE A 379 2.52 1.40 18.69
C ILE A 379 1.80 0.43 17.74
N ASP A 380 1.09 -0.57 18.27
CA ASP A 380 0.33 -1.54 17.47
C ASP A 380 -0.76 -0.84 16.64
N HIS A 381 -1.45 0.15 17.21
CA HIS A 381 -2.40 0.97 16.46
C HIS A 381 -1.73 1.75 15.31
N VAL A 382 -0.59 2.40 15.56
CA VAL A 382 0.15 3.13 14.52
C VAL A 382 0.65 2.18 13.42
N LEU A 383 1.11 0.98 13.78
CA LEU A 383 1.52 -0.05 12.83
C LEU A 383 0.36 -0.53 11.95
N GLU A 384 -0.83 -0.63 12.53
CA GLU A 384 -2.03 -0.99 11.79
C GLU A 384 -2.39 0.07 10.74
N VAL A 385 -2.29 1.36 11.08
CA VAL A 385 -2.43 2.47 10.12
C VAL A 385 -1.39 2.37 9.00
N CYS A 386 -0.11 2.16 9.35
CA CYS A 386 0.96 2.01 8.37
C CYS A 386 0.72 0.84 7.40
N LYS A 387 0.19 -0.29 7.91
CA LYS A 387 -0.13 -1.47 7.11
C LYS A 387 -1.17 -1.13 6.03
N LEU A 388 -2.26 -0.44 6.40
CA LEU A 388 -3.32 -0.04 5.45
C LEU A 388 -2.80 0.93 4.39
N LEU A 389 -1.99 1.92 4.79
CA LEU A 389 -1.40 2.89 3.86
C LEU A 389 -0.49 2.22 2.83
N ARG A 390 0.29 1.23 3.25
CA ARG A 390 1.14 0.45 2.34
C ARG A 390 0.30 -0.27 1.27
N GLN A 391 -0.92 -0.71 1.60
CA GLN A 391 -1.76 -1.44 0.66
C GLN A 391 -2.35 -0.57 -0.46
N ILE A 392 -2.43 0.75 -0.26
CA ILE A 392 -2.96 1.71 -1.25
C ILE A 392 -1.89 2.61 -1.87
N ALA A 393 -0.61 2.43 -1.53
CA ALA A 393 0.48 3.24 -2.09
C ALA A 393 0.64 3.00 -3.60
N LEU A 394 0.38 4.04 -4.39
CA LEU A 394 0.25 3.96 -5.85
C LEU A 394 1.58 3.92 -6.62
N THR A 395 2.70 4.32 -6.00
CA THR A 395 4.02 4.38 -6.64
C THR A 395 5.03 3.54 -5.88
N GLU A 396 6.07 3.07 -6.57
CA GLU A 396 7.15 2.33 -5.95
C GLU A 396 7.86 3.15 -4.86
N THR A 397 8.03 4.45 -5.07
CA THR A 397 8.60 5.36 -4.06
C THR A 397 7.80 5.33 -2.77
N LEU A 398 6.48 5.55 -2.85
CA LEU A 398 5.61 5.57 -1.67
C LEU A 398 5.50 4.20 -1.01
N GLN A 399 5.49 3.12 -1.79
CA GLN A 399 5.50 1.75 -1.24
C GLN A 399 6.77 1.48 -0.44
N VAL A 400 7.93 1.90 -0.95
CA VAL A 400 9.20 1.79 -0.24
C VAL A 400 9.18 2.64 1.03
N GLN A 401 8.79 3.92 0.93
CA GLN A 401 8.73 4.82 2.08
C GLN A 401 7.78 4.30 3.17
N ALA A 402 6.53 3.96 2.82
CA ALA A 402 5.56 3.41 3.77
C ALA A 402 6.08 2.14 4.46
N LYS A 403 6.74 1.26 3.71
CA LYS A 403 7.39 0.06 4.28
C LYS A 403 8.50 0.42 5.27
N PHE A 404 9.35 1.39 4.95
CA PHE A 404 10.42 1.82 5.86
C PHE A 404 9.87 2.51 7.11
N THR A 405 8.85 3.35 6.97
CA THR A 405 8.16 3.98 8.10
C THR A 405 7.58 2.91 9.04
N GLU A 406 6.86 1.90 8.50
CA GLU A 406 6.32 0.77 9.28
C GLU A 406 7.43 0.01 10.04
N ILE A 407 8.52 -0.35 9.34
CA ILE A 407 9.66 -1.06 9.93
C ILE A 407 10.30 -0.24 11.04
N ASN A 408 10.52 1.05 10.80
CA ASN A 408 11.16 1.94 11.76
C ASN A 408 10.30 2.14 13.01
N VAL A 409 8.97 2.30 12.87
CA VAL A 409 8.03 2.35 14.00
C VAL A 409 8.11 1.06 14.82
N ARG A 410 8.06 -0.11 14.16
CA ARG A 410 8.11 -1.42 14.82
C ARG A 410 9.38 -1.62 15.62
N ILE A 411 10.51 -1.13 15.11
CA ILE A 411 11.82 -1.37 15.71
C ILE A 411 12.13 -0.33 16.78
N TYR A 412 11.95 0.95 16.51
CA TYR A 412 12.37 2.02 17.41
C TYR A 412 11.32 2.43 18.44
N GLY A 413 10.01 2.24 18.16
CA GLY A 413 8.95 2.53 19.12
C GLY A 413 9.17 1.84 20.47
N PRO A 414 9.33 0.50 20.50
CA PRO A 414 9.59 -0.23 21.76
C PRO A 414 10.88 0.20 22.48
N GLN A 415 11.86 0.75 21.77
CA GLN A 415 13.14 1.13 22.38
C GLN A 415 13.01 2.32 23.34
N VAL A 416 11.95 3.12 23.23
CA VAL A 416 11.61 4.17 24.22
C VAL A 416 11.33 3.54 25.60
N ILE A 417 10.59 2.43 25.62
CA ILE A 417 10.28 1.69 26.85
C ILE A 417 11.57 1.10 27.43
N THR A 418 12.39 0.46 26.58
CA THR A 418 13.66 -0.12 26.99
C THR A 418 14.60 0.96 27.56
N ALA A 419 14.66 2.15 26.96
CA ALA A 419 15.44 3.27 27.50
C ALA A 419 14.89 3.79 28.84
N ALA A 420 13.56 3.82 29.01
CA ALA A 420 12.92 4.20 30.27
C ALA A 420 13.22 3.19 31.39
N ARG A 421 13.24 1.89 31.07
CA ARG A 421 13.65 0.82 31.99
C ARG A 421 15.14 0.90 32.36
N ALA A 422 16.00 1.27 31.41
CA ALA A 422 17.42 1.54 31.70
C ALA A 422 17.60 2.71 32.67
N LEU A 423 16.86 3.81 32.48
CA LEU A 423 16.92 4.97 33.38
C LEU A 423 16.39 4.64 34.77
N THR A 424 15.28 3.92 34.89
CA THR A 424 14.73 3.53 36.20
C THR A 424 15.66 2.58 36.96
N SER A 425 16.44 1.76 36.26
CA SER A 425 17.51 0.96 36.87
C SER A 425 18.69 1.79 37.37
N HIS A 426 18.91 2.98 36.78
CA HIS A 426 20.02 3.88 37.13
C HIS A 426 19.60 5.37 37.22
N PRO A 427 18.74 5.76 38.18
CA PRO A 427 18.04 7.06 38.16
C PRO A 427 18.94 8.31 38.23
N GLN A 428 20.12 8.16 38.84
CA GLN A 428 21.10 9.24 38.99
C GLN A 428 22.02 9.39 37.76
N SER A 429 21.93 8.48 36.79
CA SER A 429 22.78 8.51 35.62
C SER A 429 22.33 9.57 34.63
N LYS A 430 23.12 10.64 34.49
CA LYS A 430 22.90 11.68 33.45
C LYS A 430 22.88 11.09 32.03
N ILE A 431 23.72 10.09 31.78
CA ILE A 431 23.84 9.44 30.47
C ILE A 431 22.59 8.59 30.16
N ALA A 432 22.02 7.91 31.17
CA ALA A 432 20.76 7.19 30.97
C ALA A 432 19.57 8.13 30.71
N LYS A 433 19.58 9.34 31.30
CA LYS A 433 18.59 10.39 31.02
C LYS A 433 18.70 10.89 29.58
N GLU A 434 19.91 11.27 29.15
CA GLU A 434 20.20 11.67 27.77
C GLU A 434 19.82 10.56 26.77
N ASN A 435 20.10 9.30 27.10
CA ASN A 435 19.71 8.17 26.26
C ASN A 435 18.19 8.11 26.05
N LEU A 436 17.39 8.20 27.12
CA LEU A 436 15.93 8.21 27.02
C LEU A 436 15.41 9.40 26.20
N GLU A 437 15.98 10.59 26.38
CA GLU A 437 15.61 11.78 25.59
C GLU A 437 15.79 11.54 24.09
N VAL A 438 16.94 10.98 23.68
CA VAL A 438 17.20 10.69 22.26
C VAL A 438 16.22 9.67 21.69
N PHE A 439 15.80 8.65 22.45
CA PHE A 439 14.77 7.71 21.98
C PHE A 439 13.36 8.34 21.90
N VAL A 440 13.02 9.25 22.82
CA VAL A 440 11.76 10.01 22.77
C VAL A 440 11.74 10.96 21.56
N ASP A 441 12.87 11.59 21.24
CA ASP A 441 13.00 12.42 20.04
C ASP A 441 12.87 11.60 18.75
N MET A 442 13.43 10.38 18.74
CA MET A 442 13.23 9.45 17.63
C MET A 442 11.75 9.10 17.44
N TRP A 443 11.00 8.87 18.53
CA TRP A 443 9.56 8.64 18.45
C TRP A 443 8.77 9.83 17.87
N GLN A 444 9.13 11.06 18.23
CA GLN A 444 8.51 12.26 17.65
C GLN A 444 8.80 12.37 16.15
N TRP A 445 10.02 12.03 15.74
CA TRP A 445 10.38 11.98 14.33
C TRP A 445 9.57 10.91 13.58
N LEU A 446 9.47 9.70 14.11
CA LEU A 446 8.65 8.62 13.52
C LEU A 446 7.18 9.04 13.38
N SER A 447 6.65 9.72 14.40
CA SER A 447 5.28 10.24 14.39
C SER A 447 5.06 11.25 13.24
N THR A 448 6.06 12.09 12.98
CA THR A 448 6.06 13.05 11.86
C THR A 448 6.18 12.33 10.52
N ASP A 449 7.02 11.30 10.45
CA ASP A 449 7.22 10.48 9.26
C ASP A 449 5.93 9.74 8.85
N VAL A 450 5.27 9.09 9.81
CA VAL A 450 3.93 8.48 9.64
C VAL A 450 2.92 9.50 9.11
N THR A 451 2.88 10.70 9.69
CA THR A 451 1.97 11.76 9.25
C THR A 451 2.24 12.18 7.81
N THR A 452 3.52 12.32 7.46
CA THR A 452 3.96 12.75 6.13
C THR A 452 3.60 11.71 5.07
N ILE A 453 3.97 10.45 5.29
CA ILE A 453 3.68 9.39 4.31
C ILE A 453 2.17 9.15 4.17
N THR A 454 1.41 9.27 5.26
CA THR A 454 -0.06 9.19 5.22
C THR A 454 -0.63 10.22 4.27
N LYS A 455 -0.20 11.48 4.43
CA LYS A 455 -0.65 12.58 3.59
C LYS A 455 -0.29 12.36 2.13
N GLU A 456 0.97 12.01 1.84
CA GLU A 456 1.44 11.79 0.47
C GLU A 456 0.69 10.64 -0.24
N VAL A 457 0.45 9.53 0.48
CA VAL A 457 -0.31 8.38 -0.05
C VAL A 457 -1.76 8.75 -0.33
N ILE A 458 -2.45 9.40 0.62
CA ILE A 458 -3.86 9.76 0.48
C ILE A 458 -4.07 10.84 -0.59
N ASP A 459 -3.24 11.89 -0.61
CA ASP A 459 -3.33 12.96 -1.61
C ASP A 459 -3.15 12.40 -3.03
N LEU A 460 -2.19 11.49 -3.22
CA LEU A 460 -1.96 10.86 -4.51
C LEU A 460 -3.13 9.94 -4.91
N ALA A 461 -3.64 9.13 -3.98
CA ALA A 461 -4.79 8.24 -4.24
C ALA A 461 -6.05 9.00 -4.64
N GLN A 462 -6.32 10.14 -4.00
CA GLN A 462 -7.45 11.01 -4.35
C GLN A 462 -7.26 11.70 -5.70
N SER A 463 -6.04 12.10 -6.06
CA SER A 463 -5.75 12.72 -7.35
C SER A 463 -5.96 11.75 -8.52
N SER A 464 -5.60 10.48 -8.33
CA SER A 464 -5.79 9.43 -9.34
C SER A 464 -7.26 9.21 -9.66
N THR A 465 -8.13 9.22 -8.64
CA THR A 465 -9.58 8.96 -8.81
C THR A 465 -10.31 10.11 -9.52
N LYS A 466 -9.74 11.32 -9.54
CA LYS A 466 -10.32 12.50 -10.19
C LYS A 466 -9.88 12.67 -11.64
N ALA A 467 -8.70 12.16 -12.01
CA ALA A 467 -8.11 12.37 -13.33
C ALA A 467 -8.90 11.71 -14.48
N ASP A 468 -9.61 10.61 -14.22
CA ASP A 468 -10.41 9.91 -15.23
C ASP A 468 -11.68 10.65 -15.68
N LYS A 469 -12.09 11.73 -14.98
CA LYS A 469 -13.24 12.55 -15.40
C LYS A 469 -12.87 13.76 -16.25
N THR A 470 -11.57 14.09 -16.38
CA THR A 470 -11.11 15.24 -17.18
C THR A 470 -10.26 14.86 -18.40
N THR A 471 -10.15 13.57 -18.71
CA THR A 471 -9.47 13.06 -19.91
C THR A 471 -10.42 12.81 -21.09
N GLU A 472 -11.66 13.32 -21.04
CA GLU A 472 -12.54 13.43 -22.21
C GLU A 472 -12.36 14.84 -22.81
N TYR A 473 -11.78 14.93 -24.02
CA TYR A 473 -11.35 16.14 -24.75
C TYR A 473 -10.00 16.77 -24.40
N LEU A 474 -8.92 16.03 -24.69
CA LEU A 474 -7.78 16.63 -25.38
C LEU A 474 -7.48 15.79 -26.62
N SER A 475 -8.09 16.18 -27.74
CA SER A 475 -7.85 15.59 -29.05
C SER A 475 -6.34 15.62 -29.36
N LEU A 476 -5.77 14.44 -29.61
CA LEU A 476 -4.46 14.29 -30.23
C LEU A 476 -4.41 15.19 -31.49
N PRO A 477 -3.36 16.01 -31.68
CA PRO A 477 -3.20 16.76 -32.91
C PRO A 477 -3.10 15.78 -34.08
N ARG A 478 -4.02 15.91 -35.06
CA ARG A 478 -4.04 15.08 -36.25
C ARG A 478 -2.69 15.15 -36.99
N PRO A 479 -2.15 14.03 -37.50
CA PRO A 479 -0.94 14.03 -38.32
C PRO A 479 -1.16 14.73 -39.68
N GLY A 480 -0.95 16.05 -39.70
CA GLY A 480 -0.98 16.89 -40.90
C GLY A 480 0.40 17.50 -41.15
N LYS A 481 1.08 16.98 -42.17
CA LYS A 481 2.31 17.45 -42.83
C LYS A 481 2.81 18.86 -42.45
N HIS A 482 3.61 19.01 -41.40
CA HIS A 482 4.66 20.05 -41.32
C HIS A 482 5.83 19.55 -40.46
N GLY A 483 7.04 19.81 -40.95
CA GLY A 483 8.29 19.16 -40.52
C GLY A 483 8.68 19.38 -39.06
N THR A 484 9.33 18.36 -38.51
CA THR A 484 10.00 18.37 -37.21
C THR A 484 11.21 19.29 -37.22
N THR A 485 11.09 20.48 -36.66
CA THR A 485 12.21 21.19 -36.02
C THR A 485 11.68 21.92 -34.79
N SER A 486 11.93 21.36 -33.61
CA SER A 486 11.68 22.03 -32.33
C SER A 486 12.51 23.32 -32.24
N LYS A 487 11.84 24.46 -32.02
CA LYS A 487 12.52 25.73 -31.73
C LYS A 487 13.19 25.65 -30.34
N PRO A 488 14.36 26.28 -30.14
CA PRO A 488 15.00 26.34 -28.84
C PRO A 488 14.14 27.14 -27.87
N LEU A 489 13.96 26.64 -26.65
CA LEU A 489 13.40 27.40 -25.54
C LEU A 489 14.31 28.59 -25.25
N LYS A 490 13.76 29.80 -25.27
CA LYS A 490 14.50 31.01 -24.88
C LYS A 490 14.75 30.98 -23.37
N PRO A 491 15.97 31.24 -22.89
CA PRO A 491 16.25 31.34 -21.46
C PRO A 491 15.46 32.51 -20.87
N THR A 492 14.68 32.24 -19.83
CA THR A 492 14.12 33.28 -18.97
C THR A 492 15.28 33.86 -18.15
N ARG A 493 15.51 35.19 -18.24
CA ARG A 493 16.50 35.87 -17.39
C ARG A 493 15.98 35.86 -15.94
N LEU A 494 16.69 35.15 -15.07
CA LEU A 494 16.50 35.19 -13.62
C LEU A 494 16.81 36.61 -13.13
N ASP A 495 16.03 37.12 -12.18
CA ASP A 495 16.23 38.45 -11.61
C ASP A 495 17.54 38.51 -10.81
N SER A 496 18.09 39.71 -10.61
CA SER A 496 19.41 39.92 -9.99
C SER A 496 19.51 39.30 -8.59
N GLU A 497 18.40 39.29 -7.84
CA GLU A 497 18.34 38.69 -6.50
C GLU A 497 18.40 37.15 -6.53
N GLU A 498 17.80 36.51 -7.53
CA GLU A 498 17.85 35.07 -7.71
C GLU A 498 19.25 34.62 -8.17
N GLN A 499 19.89 35.41 -9.03
CA GLN A 499 21.27 35.14 -9.46
C GLN A 499 22.26 35.24 -8.30
N GLU A 500 22.11 36.21 -7.39
CA GLU A 500 22.93 36.31 -6.18
C GLU A 500 22.71 35.14 -5.22
N LYS A 501 21.46 34.70 -5.02
CA LYS A 501 21.16 33.52 -4.17
C LYS A 501 21.76 32.24 -4.74
N ILE A 502 21.68 32.05 -6.06
CA ILE A 502 22.28 30.89 -6.75
C ILE A 502 23.81 30.98 -6.70
N ALA A 503 24.40 32.16 -6.89
CA ALA A 503 25.84 32.35 -6.79
C ALA A 503 26.36 32.08 -5.36
N LYS A 504 25.64 32.54 -4.33
CA LYS A 504 25.98 32.31 -2.93
C LYS A 504 25.90 30.83 -2.56
N THR A 505 24.81 30.16 -2.90
CA THR A 505 24.65 28.71 -2.66
C THR A 505 25.67 27.88 -3.44
N GLY A 506 26.00 28.28 -4.67
CA GLY A 506 27.07 27.66 -5.45
C GLY A 506 28.46 27.81 -4.82
N LEU A 507 28.73 28.95 -4.19
CA LEU A 507 29.98 29.19 -3.47
C LEU A 507 30.08 28.34 -2.19
N GLU A 508 28.99 28.27 -1.42
CA GLU A 508 28.89 27.43 -0.21
C GLU A 508 29.10 25.95 -0.55
N MET A 509 28.45 25.45 -1.61
CA MET A 509 28.61 24.07 -2.08
C MET A 509 30.07 23.79 -2.51
N LYS A 510 30.74 24.76 -3.13
CA LYS A 510 32.16 24.64 -3.50
C LYS A 510 33.10 24.62 -2.29
N MET A 511 32.81 25.39 -1.25
CA MET A 511 33.58 25.36 0.00
C MET A 511 33.42 24.01 0.71
N VAL A 512 32.21 23.48 0.79
CA VAL A 512 31.94 22.15 1.35
C VAL A 512 32.63 21.04 0.55
N THR A 513 32.65 21.15 -0.79
CA THR A 513 33.35 20.19 -1.65
C THR A 513 34.87 20.25 -1.43
N ASN A 514 35.43 21.45 -1.32
CA ASN A 514 36.86 21.62 -1.04
C ASN A 514 37.25 21.13 0.37
N GLU A 515 36.38 21.30 1.38
CA GLU A 515 36.60 20.74 2.72
C GLU A 515 36.58 19.21 2.68
N MET A 516 35.64 18.61 1.95
CA MET A 516 35.55 17.17 1.76
C MET A 516 36.77 16.59 1.02
N ASP A 517 37.24 17.27 -0.03
CA ASP A 517 38.44 16.85 -0.78
C ASP A 517 39.69 16.95 0.10
N ALA A 518 39.83 18.03 0.88
CA ALA A 518 40.92 18.20 1.84
C ALA A 518 40.86 17.19 3.00
N GLU A 519 39.67 16.76 3.42
CA GLU A 519 39.48 15.67 4.38
C GLU A 519 39.94 14.34 3.76
N THR A 520 39.54 14.07 2.52
CA THR A 520 39.86 12.83 1.78
C THR A 520 41.36 12.64 1.58
N ASP A 521 42.09 13.72 1.27
CA ASP A 521 43.55 13.67 1.10
C ASP A 521 44.31 13.36 2.41
N LYS A 522 43.77 13.73 3.58
CA LYS A 522 44.37 13.40 4.89
C LYS A 522 44.31 11.90 5.19
N TRP A 523 43.30 11.20 4.69
CA TRP A 523 43.10 9.76 4.93
C TRP A 523 43.84 8.88 3.91
N ASN A 524 44.16 9.39 2.72
CA ASN A 524 44.93 8.66 1.71
C ASN A 524 46.38 8.33 2.13
N GLY A 525 46.99 9.13 3.02
CA GLY A 525 48.34 8.87 3.55
C GLY A 525 48.40 7.90 4.73
N ALA A 526 47.26 7.58 5.37
CA ALA A 526 47.20 6.73 6.57
C ALA A 526 46.80 5.26 6.26
N SER A 527 46.55 4.94 4.98
CA SER A 527 45.94 3.67 4.57
C SER A 527 46.89 2.46 4.53
N GLU A 528 48.22 2.64 4.68
CA GLU A 528 49.15 1.51 4.49
C GLU A 528 49.55 0.75 5.75
N GLU A 529 49.36 1.26 6.98
CA GLU A 529 49.99 0.61 8.16
C GLU A 529 49.08 0.15 9.31
N ASN A 530 47.79 0.49 9.39
CA ASN A 530 47.00 0.07 10.57
C ASN A 530 45.50 -0.13 10.29
N ASN A 531 45.14 -1.19 9.58
CA ASN A 531 43.74 -1.62 9.50
C ASN A 531 43.57 -3.11 9.83
N ASP A 532 43.81 -3.44 11.11
CA ASP A 532 43.72 -4.80 11.66
C ASP A 532 42.27 -5.22 12.02
N ILE A 533 41.28 -4.38 11.67
CA ILE A 533 39.85 -4.60 11.97
C ILE A 533 39.16 -5.53 10.95
N VAL A 534 39.74 -5.74 9.76
CA VAL A 534 39.07 -6.48 8.66
C VAL A 534 39.40 -7.98 8.65
N LYS A 535 40.10 -8.52 9.66
CA LYS A 535 40.55 -9.93 9.67
C LYS A 535 40.00 -10.82 10.79
N ARG A 536 38.85 -10.51 11.39
CA ARG A 536 38.14 -11.48 12.25
C ARG A 536 36.65 -11.53 12.01
#